data_AF-A0A523VBU1-F1
#
_entry.id   AF-A0A523VBU1-F1
#
_cell.length_a   1.000
_cell.length_b   1.000
_cell.length_c   1.000
_cell.angle_alpha   90.00
_cell.angle_beta   90.00
_cell.angle_gamma   90.00
#
_symmetry.space_group_name_H-M   'P 1'
#
loop_
_entity.id
_entity.type
_entity.pdbx_description
1 polymer ?
#
loop_
_entity_poly.entity_id
_entity_poly.type
_entity_poly.pdbx_seq_one_letter_code
_entity_poly.pdbx_strand_id
1 'polypeptide(L)'
;MKNRDKQVVGYFAIRMGTRNVVCDGDACVIAGSQKAMNSYIFRLVKKNPIDFHVKKTRYGEILRGLRMGGVYTFDKKAYNKFYPIAKTDGLSVVEFQIEDNPKPNDTAIPLMRVKWIDLT
;
A
#
# COMPACT_ATOMS: atom_id res chain seq x y z
N MET A 1 7.69 13.46 16.59
CA MET A 1 7.83 12.54 15.44
C MET A 1 7.70 11.05 15.80
N LYS A 2 8.32 10.52 16.86
CA LYS A 2 8.32 9.07 17.21
C LYS A 2 6.97 8.35 17.35
N ASN A 3 5.86 9.06 17.60
CA ASN A 3 4.56 8.42 17.82
C ASN A 3 3.78 8.15 16.52
N ARG A 4 3.95 8.98 15.49
CA ARG A 4 3.29 8.80 14.18
C ARG A 4 3.87 7.61 13.41
N ASP A 5 5.18 7.42 13.47
CA ASP A 5 5.88 6.28 12.84
C ASP A 5 5.33 4.91 13.25
N LYS A 6 4.79 4.80 14.46
CA LYS A 6 4.25 3.55 14.99
C LYS A 6 2.81 3.27 14.57
N GLN A 7 2.10 4.23 13.97
CA GLN A 7 0.71 4.05 13.58
C GLN A 7 0.58 3.00 12.49
N VAL A 8 -0.31 2.02 12.69
CA VAL A 8 -0.58 0.96 11.73
C VAL A 8 -1.45 1.52 10.61
N VAL A 9 -0.91 1.56 9.40
CA VAL A 9 -1.59 2.06 8.20
C VAL A 9 -2.39 0.94 7.53
N GLY A 10 -1.81 -0.26 7.45
CA GLY A 10 -2.44 -1.35 6.73
C GLY A 10 -1.67 -2.65 6.86
N TYR A 11 -1.76 -3.46 5.80
CA TYR A 11 -1.15 -4.76 5.67
C TYR A 11 -0.43 -4.86 4.34
N PHE A 12 0.70 -5.55 4.33
CA PHE A 12 1.41 -5.98 3.12
C PHE A 12 1.61 -7.49 3.18
N ALA A 13 1.96 -8.10 2.06
CA ALA A 13 2.21 -9.53 1.97
C ALA A 13 3.59 -9.79 1.37
N ILE A 14 4.32 -10.73 1.96
CA ILE A 14 5.62 -11.21 1.47
C ILE A 14 5.45 -12.66 1.05
N ARG A 15 5.88 -13.04 -0.15
CA ARG A 15 5.87 -14.44 -0.57
C ARG A 15 6.81 -15.26 0.32
N MET A 16 6.31 -16.36 0.89
CA MET A 16 7.08 -17.22 1.78
C MET A 16 8.34 -17.75 1.10
N GLY A 17 9.42 -17.87 1.88
CA GLY A 17 10.75 -18.25 1.39
C GLY A 17 11.45 -17.18 0.55
N THR A 18 10.86 -15.99 0.39
CA THR A 18 11.45 -14.88 -0.39
C THR A 18 11.33 -13.55 0.33
N ARG A 19 11.88 -12.48 -0.26
CA ARG A 19 11.65 -11.08 0.15
C ARG A 19 10.68 -10.34 -0.77
N ASN A 20 9.98 -11.07 -1.65
CA ASN A 20 9.13 -10.46 -2.68
C ASN A 20 7.81 -10.01 -2.07
N VAL A 21 7.57 -8.71 -2.06
CA VAL A 21 6.32 -8.09 -1.62
C VAL A 21 5.28 -8.18 -2.74
N VAL A 22 4.01 -8.28 -2.39
CA VAL A 22 2.91 -8.18 -3.34
C VAL A 22 2.81 -6.76 -3.87
N CYS A 23 2.97 -6.62 -5.18
CA CYS A 23 2.92 -5.34 -5.90
C CYS A 23 1.85 -5.36 -6.99
N ASP A 24 1.33 -4.19 -7.32
CA ASP A 24 0.56 -3.91 -8.54
C ASP A 24 1.45 -3.07 -9.48
N GLY A 25 1.94 -3.71 -10.54
CA GLY A 25 3.07 -3.20 -11.32
C GLY A 25 4.32 -3.01 -10.45
N ASP A 26 4.84 -1.78 -10.42
CA ASP A 26 5.99 -1.37 -9.61
C ASP A 26 5.62 -0.85 -8.21
N ALA A 27 4.33 -0.80 -7.85
CA ALA A 27 3.86 -0.28 -6.58
C ALA A 27 3.54 -1.38 -5.56
N CYS A 28 4.15 -1.35 -4.37
CA CYS A 28 3.83 -2.26 -3.27
C CYS A 28 2.40 -2.02 -2.75
N VAL A 29 1.59 -3.08 -2.67
CA VAL A 29 0.20 -2.98 -2.22
C VAL A 29 0.12 -2.90 -0.70
N ILE A 30 -0.55 -1.87 -0.19
CA ILE A 30 -0.94 -1.73 1.21
C ILE A 30 -2.46 -1.79 1.32
N ALA A 31 -2.97 -2.85 1.95
CA ALA A 31 -4.40 -3.03 2.16
C ALA A 31 -4.84 -2.63 3.57
N GLY A 32 -6.04 -2.07 3.71
CA GLY A 32 -6.56 -1.58 4.99
C GLY A 32 -7.00 -2.69 5.94
N SER A 33 -6.96 -3.95 5.50
CA SER A 33 -7.23 -5.14 6.32
C SER A 33 -6.53 -6.39 5.77
N GLN A 34 -6.32 -7.39 6.63
CA GLN A 34 -5.77 -8.70 6.21
C GLN A 34 -6.68 -9.41 5.19
N LYS A 35 -8.02 -9.33 5.36
CA LYS A 35 -8.98 -9.90 4.40
C LYS A 35 -8.84 -9.25 3.02
N ALA A 36 -8.68 -7.94 2.96
CA ALA A 36 -8.44 -7.23 1.70
C ALA A 36 -7.11 -7.68 1.07
N MET A 37 -6.02 -7.79 1.85
CA MET A 37 -4.74 -8.31 1.35
C MET A 37 -4.86 -9.73 0.78
N ASN A 38 -5.57 -10.62 1.45
CA ASN A 38 -5.82 -11.98 0.93
C ASN A 38 -6.60 -11.95 -0.39
N SER A 39 -7.59 -11.05 -0.52
CA SER A 39 -8.30 -10.85 -1.78
C SER A 39 -7.38 -10.30 -2.88
N TYR A 40 -6.43 -9.43 -2.56
CA TYR A 40 -5.42 -8.95 -3.51
C TYR A 40 -4.54 -10.10 -4.00
N ILE A 41 -4.03 -10.95 -3.09
CA ILE A 41 -3.20 -12.11 -3.46
C ILE A 41 -3.96 -13.04 -4.41
N PHE A 42 -5.23 -13.33 -4.08
CA PHE A 42 -6.06 -14.21 -4.88
C PHE A 42 -6.34 -13.63 -6.28
N ARG A 43 -6.69 -12.34 -6.36
CA ARG A 43 -7.12 -11.69 -7.62
C ARG A 43 -5.97 -11.23 -8.50
N LEU A 44 -4.99 -10.52 -7.93
CA LEU A 44 -3.87 -9.95 -8.70
C LEU A 44 -2.78 -10.97 -9.00
N VAL A 45 -2.37 -11.74 -7.99
CA VAL A 45 -1.23 -12.66 -8.13
C VAL A 45 -1.67 -14.03 -8.64
N LYS A 46 -2.99 -14.32 -8.64
CA LYS A 46 -3.56 -15.64 -8.97
C LYS A 46 -2.89 -16.78 -8.20
N LYS A 47 -2.49 -16.51 -6.96
CA LYS A 47 -1.83 -17.47 -6.07
C LYS A 47 -2.63 -17.70 -4.81
N ASN A 48 -2.32 -18.80 -4.12
CA ASN A 48 -2.97 -19.12 -2.86
C ASN A 48 -2.43 -18.18 -1.76
N PRO A 49 -3.29 -17.48 -1.00
CA PRO A 49 -2.87 -16.66 0.13
C PRO A 49 -2.02 -17.41 1.16
N ILE A 50 -2.16 -18.74 1.24
CA ILE A 50 -1.32 -19.57 2.12
C ILE A 50 0.16 -19.49 1.76
N ASP A 51 0.55 -19.07 0.55
CA ASP A 51 1.96 -18.94 0.14
C ASP A 51 2.59 -17.62 0.59
N PHE A 52 1.86 -16.81 1.36
CA PHE A 52 2.25 -15.45 1.73
C PHE A 52 2.18 -15.24 3.24
N HIS A 53 3.18 -14.52 3.74
CA HIS A 53 3.17 -13.99 5.08
C HIS A 53 2.58 -12.57 5.07
N VAL A 54 1.34 -12.45 5.53
CA VAL A 54 0.63 -11.16 5.62
C VAL A 54 0.93 -10.48 6.94
N LYS A 55 1.46 -9.26 6.90
CA LYS A 55 1.87 -8.50 8.10
C LYS A 55 1.25 -7.11 8.11
N LYS A 56 1.01 -6.59 9.32
CA LYS A 56 0.73 -5.17 9.53
C LYS A 56 1.93 -4.35 9.08
N THR A 57 1.69 -3.22 8.44
CA THR A 57 2.70 -2.19 8.17
C THR A 57 2.34 -0.87 8.85
N ARG A 58 3.37 -0.17 9.29
CA ARG A 58 3.29 1.11 9.98
C ARG A 58 3.73 2.25 9.08
N TYR A 59 3.26 3.44 9.40
CA TYR A 59 3.60 4.65 8.64
C TYR A 59 5.11 4.85 8.49
N GLY A 60 5.91 4.65 9.55
CA GLY A 60 7.36 4.84 9.46
C GLY A 60 8.07 3.85 8.54
N GLU A 61 7.52 2.64 8.36
CA GLU A 61 8.06 1.63 7.43
C GLU A 61 7.79 2.04 5.99
N ILE A 62 6.56 2.49 5.71
CA ILE A 62 6.15 3.01 4.40
C ILE A 62 6.96 4.25 4.04
N LEU A 63 7.10 5.20 4.98
CA LEU A 63 7.87 6.43 4.79
C LEU A 63 9.33 6.12 4.46
N ARG A 64 9.94 5.13 5.13
CA ARG A 64 11.30 4.70 4.83
C ARG A 64 11.40 4.14 3.41
N GLY A 65 10.45 3.30 3.00
CA GLY A 65 10.43 2.77 1.64
C GLY A 65 10.24 3.86 0.59
N LEU A 66 9.34 4.81 0.82
CA LEU A 66 9.12 5.99 -0.03
C LEU A 66 10.41 6.79 -0.22
N ARG A 67 11.14 7.07 0.86
CA ARG A 67 12.45 7.77 0.82
C ARG A 67 13.55 7.00 0.08
N MET A 68 13.40 5.69 -0.07
CA MET A 68 14.30 4.85 -0.85
C MET A 68 13.87 4.76 -2.33
N GLY A 69 12.90 5.56 -2.76
CA GLY A 69 12.34 5.54 -4.12
C GLY A 69 11.26 4.46 -4.33
N GLY A 70 10.83 3.78 -3.26
CA GLY A 70 9.78 2.78 -3.33
C GLY A 70 8.43 3.40 -3.69
N VAL A 71 7.67 2.74 -4.56
CA VAL A 71 6.33 3.16 -4.94
C VAL A 71 5.31 2.33 -4.15
N TYR A 72 4.27 2.98 -3.64
CA TYR A 72 3.22 2.30 -2.90
C TYR A 72 1.86 2.56 -3.50
N THR A 73 0.96 1.60 -3.32
CA THR A 73 -0.43 1.73 -3.71
C THR A 73 -1.34 1.28 -2.57
N PHE A 74 -2.42 2.00 -2.32
CA PHE A 74 -3.25 1.85 -1.12
C PHE A 74 -4.70 1.64 -1.48
N ASP A 75 -5.39 0.68 -0.84
CA ASP A 75 -6.85 0.70 -0.90
C ASP A 75 -7.40 1.92 -0.14
N LYS A 76 -8.67 2.29 -0.40
CA LYS A 76 -9.32 3.43 0.26
C LYS A 76 -9.15 3.42 1.78
N LYS A 77 -9.21 2.24 2.41
CA LYS A 77 -9.15 2.12 3.88
C LYS A 77 -7.74 2.34 4.41
N ALA A 78 -6.70 1.81 3.76
CA ALA A 78 -5.32 2.07 4.13
C ALA A 78 -4.94 3.52 3.83
N TYR A 79 -5.37 4.04 2.68
CA TYR A 79 -5.10 5.41 2.28
C TYR A 79 -5.66 6.43 3.28
N ASN A 80 -6.91 6.25 3.73
CA ASN A 80 -7.54 7.13 4.72
C ASN A 80 -6.79 7.18 6.06
N LYS A 81 -5.97 6.16 6.36
CA LYS A 81 -5.08 6.17 7.54
C LYS A 81 -3.73 6.80 7.23
N PHE A 82 -3.19 6.56 6.04
CA PHE A 82 -1.91 7.08 5.59
C PHE A 82 -1.93 8.60 5.37
N TYR A 83 -2.89 9.07 4.58
CA TYR A 83 -2.97 10.44 4.09
C TYR A 83 -2.91 11.53 5.16
N PRO A 84 -3.70 11.50 6.26
CA PRO A 84 -3.65 12.56 7.25
C PRO A 84 -2.28 12.64 7.94
N ILE A 85 -1.60 11.50 8.13
CA ILE A 85 -0.27 11.42 8.72
C ILE A 85 0.77 11.97 7.74
N ALA A 86 0.72 11.52 6.48
CA ALA A 86 1.60 11.96 5.41
C ALA A 86 1.50 13.47 5.14
N LYS A 87 0.28 14.00 5.07
CA LYS A 87 0.00 15.43 4.92
C LYS A 87 0.55 16.25 6.08
N THR A 88 0.40 15.76 7.31
CA THR A 88 0.96 16.42 8.51
C THR A 88 2.49 16.46 8.49
N ASP A 89 3.13 15.46 7.90
CA ASP A 89 4.59 15.40 7.75
C ASP A 89 5.10 16.08 6.47
N GLY A 90 4.24 16.79 5.73
CA GLY A 90 4.60 17.58 4.56
C GLY A 90 4.87 16.76 3.29
N LEU A 91 4.46 15.49 3.24
CA LEU A 91 4.58 14.70 2.01
C LEU A 91 3.63 15.25 0.95
N SER A 92 4.14 15.41 -0.27
CA SER A 92 3.31 15.68 -1.45
C SER A 92 2.56 14.41 -1.84
N VAL A 93 1.34 14.28 -1.31
CA VAL A 93 0.44 13.16 -1.56
C VAL A 93 -0.87 13.68 -2.13
N VAL A 94 -1.31 13.07 -3.23
CA VAL A 94 -2.58 13.38 -3.90
C VAL A 94 -3.73 12.69 -3.18
N GLU A 95 -4.86 13.38 -3.01
CA GLU A 95 -6.07 12.85 -2.36
C GLU A 95 -6.61 11.60 -3.08
N PHE A 96 -7.11 10.61 -2.33
CA PHE A 96 -7.73 9.43 -2.93
C PHE A 96 -8.98 9.84 -3.69
N GLN A 97 -8.86 9.84 -5.00
CA GLN A 97 -9.99 9.91 -5.91
C GLN A 97 -10.32 8.49 -6.34
N ILE A 98 -11.59 8.10 -6.29
CA ILE A 98 -12.02 6.92 -7.06
C ILE A 98 -11.95 7.38 -8.50
N GLU A 99 -10.81 7.17 -9.16
CA GLU A 99 -10.74 7.41 -10.58
C GLU A 99 -11.71 6.43 -11.26
N ASP A 100 -12.59 6.95 -12.11
CA ASP A 100 -13.40 6.18 -13.07
C ASP A 100 -12.52 5.59 -14.19
N ASN A 101 -11.21 5.44 -13.94
CA ASN A 101 -10.32 4.76 -14.85
C ASN A 101 -10.86 3.33 -15.04
N PRO A 102 -11.03 2.88 -16.30
CA PRO A 102 -11.60 1.58 -16.57
C PRO A 102 -10.76 0.55 -15.85
N LYS A 103 -11.39 -0.13 -14.88
CA LYS A 103 -10.76 -1.22 -14.17
C LYS A 103 -10.24 -2.20 -15.22
N PRO A 104 -8.97 -2.66 -15.13
CA PRO A 104 -8.43 -3.61 -16.10
C PRO A 104 -9.26 -4.91 -16.17
N ASN A 105 -10.08 -5.19 -15.15
CA ASN A 105 -11.21 -6.11 -15.17
C ASN A 105 -12.11 -5.87 -13.95
N ASP A 106 -13.24 -6.56 -13.89
CA ASP A 106 -14.21 -6.55 -12.77
C ASP A 106 -13.62 -6.90 -11.40
N THR A 107 -12.48 -7.61 -11.39
CA THR A 107 -11.79 -7.99 -10.15
C THR A 107 -10.83 -6.93 -9.62
N ALA A 108 -10.49 -5.90 -10.41
CA ALA A 108 -9.55 -4.86 -10.00
C ALA A 108 -10.07 -4.08 -8.79
N ILE A 109 -9.18 -3.80 -7.85
CA ILE A 109 -9.52 -3.17 -6.58
C ILE A 109 -9.06 -1.69 -6.66
N PRO A 110 -9.90 -0.73 -6.25
CA PRO A 110 -9.56 0.69 -6.32
C PRO A 110 -8.42 0.99 -5.36
N LEU A 111 -7.37 1.57 -5.93
CA LEU A 111 -6.08 1.78 -5.30
C LEU A 111 -5.59 3.21 -5.59
N MET A 112 -4.91 3.82 -4.62
CA MET A 112 -4.26 5.11 -4.78
C MET A 112 -2.76 4.97 -4.75
N ARG A 113 -2.11 5.46 -5.80
CA ARG A 113 -0.67 5.37 -5.95
C ARG A 113 0.03 6.59 -5.36
N VAL A 114 1.04 6.34 -4.55
CA VAL A 114 1.84 7.36 -3.87
C VAL A 114 3.32 7.14 -4.18
N LYS A 115 4.00 8.23 -4.52
CA LYS A 115 5.45 8.30 -4.69
C LYS A 115 6.00 9.44 -3.85
N TRP A 116 7.22 9.29 -3.35
CA TRP A 116 7.95 10.42 -2.80
C TRP A 116 8.41 11.29 -3.98
N ILE A 117 8.02 12.57 -3.97
CA ILE A 117 8.47 13.56 -4.94
C ILE A 117 9.33 14.53 -4.15
N ASP A 118 10.63 14.57 -4.45
CA ASP A 118 11.47 15.66 -3.96
C ASP A 118 11.00 16.95 -4.65
N LEU A 119 10.45 17.87 -3.86
CA LEU A 119 10.27 19.25 -4.31
C LEU A 119 11.66 19.89 -4.31
N THR A 120 12.36 19.78 -5.44
CA THR A 120 13.57 20.55 -5.73
C THR A 120 13.25 22.03 -5.87
#